data_AF-J3M689-F1
#
_entry.id   AF-J3M689-F1
#
_cell.length_a   1.000
_cell.length_b   1.000
_cell.length_c   1.000
_cell.angle_alpha   90.00
_cell.angle_beta   90.00
_cell.angle_gamma   90.00
#
_symmetry.space_group_name_H-M   'P 1'
#
loop_
_entity.id
_entity.type
_entity.pdbx_description
1 polymer ?
#
loop_
_entity_poly.entity_id
_entity_poly.type
_entity_poly.pdbx_seq_one_letter_code
_entity_poly.pdbx_strand_id
1 'polypeptide(L)'
;MSPDQQHSVFTAVEYNATVEFYWAPFLLQSNADNAAVHRISDRMVRRGSIAHHGRHWEGVDVIVFNTYLWWCTGLQFRILDGPFDVGSGSGNTSETTATSTWVSTEEAYAMAFREMLQWAREYMDFDRTRVFFTSMSPTHGKSQDWGGAGNGGNCYGETEMIGDPAYWGSDSRRSVMRAIRDVLDGDGADVPLTFLNVTQLSLYRKDAHTSVYKKQWTPPTPEQLADPRSYADCVHWCLPGLQDTWNELLYAKLFYP
;
A
#
# COMPACT_ATOMS: atom_id res chain seq x y z
N MET A 1 -10.88 -19.95 -1.11
CA MET A 1 -11.14 -18.61 -1.68
C MET A 1 -10.94 -18.69 -3.17
N SER A 2 -11.68 -17.86 -3.94
CA SER A 2 -11.76 -17.93 -5.41
C SER A 2 -10.44 -17.51 -6.10
N PRO A 3 -10.08 -18.11 -7.25
CA PRO A 3 -8.93 -17.71 -8.08
C PRO A 3 -8.94 -16.25 -8.59
N ASP A 4 -10.10 -15.58 -8.65
CA ASP A 4 -10.26 -14.23 -9.27
C ASP A 4 -10.09 -13.06 -8.28
N GLN A 5 -9.09 -13.10 -7.38
CA GLN A 5 -8.84 -11.99 -6.44
C GLN A 5 -7.92 -10.89 -7.00
N GLN A 6 -7.34 -11.09 -8.18
CA GLN A 6 -6.40 -10.15 -8.78
C GLN A 6 -7.08 -8.84 -9.19
N HIS A 7 -8.33 -8.91 -9.65
CA HIS A 7 -9.11 -7.78 -10.15
C HIS A 7 -10.56 -7.93 -9.68
N SER A 8 -11.07 -6.93 -8.97
CA SER A 8 -12.44 -6.88 -8.48
C SER A 8 -13.14 -5.67 -9.08
N VAL A 9 -14.35 -5.88 -9.60
CA VAL A 9 -15.15 -4.85 -10.27
C VAL A 9 -16.49 -4.73 -9.56
N PHE A 10 -16.80 -3.54 -9.05
CA PHE A 10 -18.14 -3.14 -8.67
C PHE A 10 -18.76 -2.37 -9.83
N THR A 11 -20.01 -2.69 -10.21
CA THR A 11 -20.70 -2.06 -11.34
C THR A 11 -21.97 -1.35 -10.88
N ALA A 12 -22.03 -0.05 -11.11
CA ALA A 12 -23.24 0.76 -10.98
C ALA A 12 -23.95 0.83 -12.35
N VAL A 13 -24.80 -0.17 -12.62
CA VAL A 13 -25.41 -0.41 -13.95
C VAL A 13 -26.15 0.81 -14.50
N GLU A 14 -26.92 1.52 -13.66
CA GLU A 14 -27.71 2.69 -14.08
C GLU A 14 -26.85 3.86 -14.57
N TYR A 15 -25.58 3.92 -14.13
CA TYR A 15 -24.65 4.99 -14.46
C TYR A 15 -23.62 4.57 -15.51
N ASN A 16 -23.65 3.30 -15.95
CA ASN A 16 -22.58 2.71 -16.75
C ASN A 16 -21.18 2.99 -16.16
N ALA A 17 -21.07 2.87 -14.83
CA ALA A 17 -19.86 3.20 -14.09
C ALA A 17 -19.33 1.99 -13.32
N THR A 18 -18.00 1.88 -13.23
CA THR A 18 -17.34 0.86 -12.43
C THR A 18 -16.45 1.49 -11.36
N VAL A 19 -16.30 0.77 -10.25
CA VAL A 19 -15.27 1.04 -9.24
C VAL A 19 -14.47 -0.25 -9.09
N GLU A 20 -13.17 -0.16 -9.36
CA GLU A 20 -12.33 -1.33 -9.56
C GLU A 20 -11.16 -1.35 -8.59
N PHE A 21 -10.74 -2.55 -8.21
CA PHE A 21 -9.54 -2.79 -7.44
C PHE A 21 -8.67 -3.81 -8.16
N TYR A 22 -7.42 -3.45 -8.46
CA TYR A 22 -6.44 -4.33 -9.05
C TYR A 22 -5.27 -4.54 -8.07
N TRP A 23 -4.96 -5.80 -7.78
CA TRP A 23 -3.93 -6.18 -6.82
C TRP A 23 -2.52 -6.04 -7.41
N ALA A 24 -1.83 -4.95 -7.11
CA ALA A 24 -0.42 -4.77 -7.44
C ALA A 24 0.31 -4.14 -6.25
N PRO A 25 0.61 -4.91 -5.19
CA PRO A 25 0.99 -4.37 -3.89
C PRO A 25 2.28 -3.55 -3.92
N PHE A 26 3.13 -3.78 -4.92
CA PHE A 26 4.38 -3.06 -5.17
C PHE A 26 4.36 -2.25 -6.47
N LEU A 27 3.23 -2.23 -7.21
CA LEU A 27 3.06 -1.70 -8.57
C LEU A 27 3.88 -2.43 -9.65
N LEU A 28 5.13 -2.76 -9.36
CA LEU A 28 6.02 -3.57 -10.18
C LEU A 28 5.68 -5.06 -10.09
N GLN A 29 6.17 -5.85 -11.04
CA GLN A 29 6.13 -7.32 -10.93
C GLN A 29 6.87 -7.75 -9.66
N SER A 30 6.24 -8.61 -8.86
CA SER A 30 6.78 -9.07 -7.58
C SER A 30 6.49 -10.54 -7.34
N ASN A 31 7.22 -11.14 -6.39
CA ASN A 31 6.89 -12.49 -5.94
C ASN A 31 5.58 -12.55 -5.13
N ALA A 32 4.95 -11.40 -4.81
CA ALA A 32 3.73 -11.29 -4.00
C ALA A 32 2.48 -10.89 -4.80
N ASP A 33 2.53 -11.03 -6.13
CA ASP A 33 1.46 -10.61 -7.03
C ASP A 33 0.23 -11.53 -6.99
N ASN A 34 0.31 -12.73 -6.38
CA ASN A 34 -0.86 -13.58 -6.23
C ASN A 34 -1.71 -13.14 -5.03
N ALA A 35 -2.84 -12.47 -5.28
CA ALA A 35 -3.74 -11.97 -4.23
C ALA A 35 -4.24 -13.04 -3.23
N ALA A 36 -4.27 -14.32 -3.59
CA ALA A 36 -4.62 -15.41 -2.67
C ALA A 36 -3.40 -15.97 -1.90
N VAL A 37 -2.22 -16.00 -2.53
CA VAL A 37 -0.97 -16.58 -2.02
C VAL A 37 0.13 -15.52 -2.00
N HIS A 38 -0.03 -14.50 -1.15
CA HIS A 38 0.86 -13.33 -1.09
C HIS A 38 1.63 -13.18 0.24
N ARG A 39 1.47 -14.14 1.17
CA ARG A 39 2.14 -14.11 2.49
C ARG A 39 3.58 -14.60 2.36
N ILE A 40 4.46 -13.69 1.97
CA ILE A 40 5.88 -13.95 1.70
C ILE A 40 6.72 -13.06 2.62
N SER A 41 7.73 -13.65 3.26
CA SER A 41 8.67 -12.95 4.15
C SER A 41 9.78 -12.25 3.36
N ASP A 42 10.43 -12.93 2.42
CA ASP A 42 11.47 -12.37 1.56
C ASP A 42 10.85 -11.79 0.27
N ARG A 43 10.17 -10.64 0.43
CA ARG A 43 9.52 -9.95 -0.68
C ARG A 43 10.57 -9.32 -1.60
N MET A 44 10.35 -9.42 -2.90
CA MET A 44 11.21 -8.80 -3.91
C MET A 44 10.39 -8.29 -5.09
N VAL A 45 10.90 -7.24 -5.72
CA VAL A 45 10.33 -6.66 -6.94
C VAL A 45 11.32 -6.74 -8.07
N ARG A 46 10.83 -6.86 -9.29
CA ARG A 46 11.67 -6.81 -10.49
C ARG A 46 11.77 -5.37 -10.99
N ARG A 47 12.99 -4.92 -11.24
CA ARG A 47 13.27 -3.62 -11.86
C ARG A 47 12.73 -3.56 -13.29
N GLY A 48 12.24 -2.40 -13.71
CA GLY A 48 11.80 -2.13 -15.09
C GLY A 48 10.59 -2.96 -15.49
N SER A 49 9.68 -3.24 -14.56
CA SER A 49 8.61 -4.23 -14.75
C SER A 49 7.20 -3.69 -14.54
N ILE A 50 7.03 -2.37 -14.43
CA ILE A 50 5.73 -1.72 -14.26
C ILE A 50 4.71 -2.13 -15.34
N ALA A 51 5.14 -2.30 -16.59
CA ALA A 51 4.29 -2.74 -17.70
C ALA A 51 3.67 -4.14 -17.49
N HIS A 52 4.22 -4.95 -16.59
CA HIS A 52 3.63 -6.23 -16.22
C HIS A 52 2.23 -6.06 -15.63
N HIS A 53 2.01 -5.04 -14.80
CA HIS A 53 0.66 -4.73 -14.30
C HIS A 53 0.01 -3.61 -15.11
N GLY A 54 0.80 -2.65 -15.59
CA GLY A 54 0.37 -1.50 -16.38
C GLY A 54 -0.57 -1.82 -17.55
N ARG A 55 -0.35 -2.92 -18.27
CA ARG A 55 -1.23 -3.37 -19.36
C ARG A 55 -2.71 -3.57 -18.96
N HIS A 56 -3.00 -3.71 -17.67
CA HIS A 56 -4.36 -3.88 -17.13
C HIS A 56 -5.00 -2.56 -16.71
N TRP A 57 -4.25 -1.47 -16.71
CA TRP A 57 -4.67 -0.16 -16.23
C TRP A 57 -4.90 0.84 -17.36
N GLU A 58 -4.53 0.49 -18.59
CA GLU A 58 -4.73 1.34 -19.76
C GLU A 58 -6.23 1.57 -20.02
N GLY A 59 -6.59 2.81 -20.38
CA GLY A 59 -7.96 3.16 -20.77
C GLY A 59 -8.92 3.49 -19.62
N VAL A 60 -8.48 3.46 -18.37
CA VAL A 60 -9.28 3.90 -17.22
C VAL A 60 -9.45 5.43 -17.20
N ASP A 61 -10.61 5.93 -16.78
CA ASP A 61 -10.85 7.39 -16.70
C ASP A 61 -10.24 8.02 -15.44
N VAL A 62 -10.13 7.25 -14.36
CA VAL A 62 -9.53 7.68 -13.08
C VAL A 62 -8.69 6.55 -12.53
N ILE A 63 -7.44 6.82 -12.19
CA ILE A 63 -6.54 5.85 -11.56
C ILE A 63 -6.01 6.38 -10.25
N VAL A 64 -6.11 5.55 -9.20
CA VAL A 64 -5.61 5.87 -7.86
C VAL A 64 -4.57 4.83 -7.46
N PHE A 65 -3.31 5.20 -7.55
CA PHE A 65 -2.22 4.35 -7.10
C PHE A 65 -2.02 4.44 -5.59
N ASN A 66 -1.65 3.32 -4.97
CA ASN A 66 -1.07 3.31 -3.63
C ASN A 66 -0.07 2.16 -3.48
N THR A 67 0.93 2.35 -2.63
CA THR A 67 1.83 1.26 -2.19
C THR A 67 2.62 1.77 -0.99
N TYR A 68 2.81 0.99 0.08
CA TYR A 68 3.61 1.46 1.24
C TYR A 68 4.07 0.34 2.15
N LEU A 69 3.13 -0.29 2.85
CA LEU A 69 3.40 -1.10 4.03
C LEU A 69 4.46 -2.19 3.79
N TRP A 70 4.36 -2.87 2.65
CA TRP A 70 5.24 -4.00 2.34
C TRP A 70 6.66 -3.60 1.92
N TRP A 71 6.90 -2.34 1.57
CA TRP A 71 8.26 -1.81 1.40
C TRP A 71 8.96 -1.60 2.74
N CYS A 72 8.18 -1.36 3.81
CA CYS A 72 8.68 -0.91 5.10
C CYS A 72 8.88 -2.04 6.12
N THR A 73 9.09 -3.28 5.67
CA THR A 73 9.36 -4.44 6.55
C THR A 73 10.79 -4.47 7.09
N GLY A 74 11.67 -3.57 6.62
CA GLY A 74 13.06 -3.46 7.04
C GLY A 74 13.69 -2.16 6.52
N LEU A 75 15.02 -2.02 6.69
CA LEU A 75 15.78 -0.87 6.18
C LEU A 75 16.28 -1.05 4.74
N GLN A 76 16.27 -2.29 4.26
CA GLN A 76 16.69 -2.65 2.91
C GLN A 76 15.58 -3.44 2.22
N PHE A 77 15.58 -3.41 0.90
CA PHE A 77 14.63 -4.13 0.07
C PHE A 77 15.37 -4.83 -1.08
N ARG A 78 14.88 -6.01 -1.47
CA ARG A 78 15.50 -6.84 -2.49
C ARG A 78 14.93 -6.53 -3.87
N ILE A 79 15.82 -6.19 -4.80
CA ILE A 79 15.50 -5.89 -6.19
C ILE A 79 16.05 -7.00 -7.06
N LEU A 80 15.21 -7.54 -7.93
CA LEU A 80 15.60 -8.54 -8.92
C LEU A 80 15.99 -7.85 -10.22
N ASP A 81 17.19 -8.16 -10.71
CA ASP A 81 17.74 -7.72 -11.98
C ASP A 81 17.60 -8.88 -12.98
N GLY A 82 16.49 -8.89 -13.73
CA GLY A 82 16.14 -9.97 -14.68
C GLY A 82 14.71 -10.48 -14.49
N PRO A 83 14.23 -11.40 -15.36
CA PRO A 83 12.91 -11.99 -15.21
C PRO A 83 12.81 -12.89 -13.98
N PHE A 84 11.59 -12.99 -13.42
CA PHE A 84 11.26 -14.10 -12.53
C PHE A 84 11.28 -15.41 -13.34
N ASP A 85 11.83 -16.48 -12.80
CA ASP A 85 11.82 -17.77 -13.50
C ASP A 85 10.38 -18.24 -13.73
N VAL A 86 10.09 -18.54 -15.00
CA VAL A 86 8.80 -19.04 -15.49
C VAL A 86 8.61 -20.47 -14.95
N GLY A 87 8.05 -20.56 -13.75
CA GLY A 87 7.88 -21.82 -13.00
C GLY A 87 7.64 -21.62 -11.51
N SER A 88 7.98 -20.45 -10.98
CA SER A 88 7.86 -20.09 -9.55
C SER A 88 6.44 -19.64 -9.13
N GLY A 89 5.41 -20.25 -9.71
CA GLY A 89 4.01 -20.08 -9.27
C GLY A 89 3.69 -20.69 -7.90
N SER A 90 4.68 -21.25 -7.21
CA SER A 90 4.51 -21.86 -5.89
C SER A 90 5.85 -21.99 -5.18
N GLY A 91 6.16 -21.06 -4.27
CA GLY A 91 6.87 -21.30 -3.00
C GLY A 91 8.24 -21.99 -2.96
N ASN A 92 8.81 -22.45 -4.06
CA ASN A 92 10.11 -23.11 -4.12
C ASN A 92 11.06 -22.26 -4.94
N THR A 93 11.97 -21.60 -4.23
CA THR A 93 13.14 -20.93 -4.77
C THR A 93 14.13 -21.97 -5.28
N SER A 94 13.93 -22.46 -6.50
CA SER A 94 15.02 -23.08 -7.27
C SER A 94 15.72 -21.99 -8.08
N GLU A 95 16.96 -21.71 -7.70
CA GLU A 95 18.03 -21.05 -8.48
C GLU A 95 17.57 -20.05 -9.55
N THR A 96 17.37 -18.80 -9.14
CA THR A 96 17.27 -17.69 -10.07
C THR A 96 18.62 -17.46 -10.75
N THR A 97 18.68 -17.61 -12.08
CA THR A 97 19.82 -17.11 -12.86
C THR A 97 19.91 -15.57 -12.85
N ALA A 98 18.80 -14.91 -12.50
CA ALA A 98 18.72 -13.48 -12.27
C ALA A 98 19.44 -13.09 -10.96
N THR A 99 20.32 -12.10 -11.06
CA THR A 99 20.98 -11.50 -9.90
C THR A 99 20.01 -10.64 -9.13
N SER A 100 20.14 -10.59 -7.80
CA SER A 100 19.37 -9.67 -6.97
C SER A 100 20.27 -8.77 -6.15
N THR A 101 19.87 -7.50 -6.01
CA THR A 101 20.60 -6.48 -5.25
C THR A 101 19.77 -6.02 -4.05
N TRP A 102 20.45 -5.77 -2.93
CA TRP A 102 19.84 -5.13 -1.76
C TRP A 102 20.13 -3.63 -1.82
N VAL A 103 19.08 -2.83 -1.76
CA VAL A 103 19.16 -1.36 -1.71
C VAL A 103 18.42 -0.86 -0.47
N SER A 104 18.57 0.41 -0.11
CA SER A 104 17.74 0.99 0.95
C SER A 104 16.25 0.97 0.57
N THR A 105 15.35 0.92 1.56
CA THR A 105 13.91 1.01 1.30
C THR A 105 13.55 2.28 0.52
N GLU A 106 14.19 3.41 0.83
CA GLU A 106 13.98 4.69 0.18
C GLU A 106 14.35 4.62 -1.31
N GLU A 107 15.49 4.03 -1.65
CA GLU A 107 15.92 3.83 -3.04
C GLU A 107 14.97 2.89 -3.80
N ALA A 108 14.59 1.78 -3.18
CA ALA A 108 13.65 0.82 -3.76
C ALA A 108 12.28 1.46 -4.04
N TYR A 109 11.76 2.21 -3.07
CA TYR A 109 10.48 2.88 -3.20
C TYR A 109 10.53 3.98 -4.27
N ALA A 110 11.59 4.81 -4.27
CA ALA A 110 11.78 5.85 -5.27
C ALA A 110 11.93 5.28 -6.69
N MET A 111 12.57 4.11 -6.83
CA MET A 111 12.65 3.40 -8.11
C MET A 111 11.25 3.03 -8.63
N ALA A 112 10.44 2.35 -7.82
CA ALA A 112 9.09 1.95 -8.22
C ALA A 112 8.19 3.15 -8.52
N PHE A 113 8.33 4.23 -7.74
CA PHE A 113 7.59 5.46 -7.96
C PHE A 113 7.97 6.13 -9.29
N ARG A 114 9.27 6.20 -9.62
CA ARG A 114 9.73 6.70 -10.94
C ARG A 114 9.20 5.86 -12.08
N GLU A 115 9.24 4.53 -11.96
CA GLU A 115 8.71 3.64 -13.00
C GLU A 115 7.19 3.82 -13.19
N MET A 116 6.44 4.01 -12.11
CA MET A 116 5.01 4.32 -12.19
C MET A 116 4.75 5.64 -12.92
N LEU A 117 5.51 6.70 -12.59
CA LEU A 117 5.37 8.00 -13.26
C LEU A 117 5.76 7.93 -14.73
N GLN A 118 6.83 7.21 -15.06
CA GLN A 118 7.24 6.98 -16.45
C GLN A 118 6.15 6.24 -17.21
N TRP A 119 5.58 5.19 -16.63
CA TRP A 119 4.49 4.46 -17.25
C TRP A 119 3.25 5.35 -17.44
N ALA A 120 2.88 6.15 -16.44
CA ALA A 120 1.77 7.10 -16.60
C ALA A 120 2.04 8.08 -17.76
N ARG A 121 3.26 8.62 -17.87
CA ARG A 121 3.66 9.53 -18.96
C ARG A 121 3.54 8.88 -20.35
N GLU A 122 3.85 7.59 -20.46
CA GLU A 122 3.89 6.88 -21.74
C GLU A 122 2.51 6.34 -22.17
N TYR A 123 1.65 5.94 -21.22
CA TYR A 123 0.44 5.17 -21.51
C TYR A 123 -0.87 5.87 -21.11
N MET A 124 -0.81 7.02 -20.42
CA MET A 124 -2.02 7.79 -20.07
C MET A 124 -2.28 8.94 -21.03
N ASP A 125 -3.53 9.03 -21.47
CA ASP A 125 -4.08 10.24 -22.09
C ASP A 125 -4.57 11.16 -20.97
N PHE A 126 -3.79 12.17 -20.61
CA PHE A 126 -4.12 13.10 -19.51
C PHE A 126 -5.28 14.05 -19.82
N ASP A 127 -5.73 14.15 -21.08
CA ASP A 127 -6.97 14.89 -21.42
C ASP A 127 -8.22 14.10 -21.01
N ARG A 128 -8.08 12.78 -20.83
CA ARG A 128 -9.17 11.88 -20.46
C ARG A 128 -9.00 11.27 -19.08
N THR A 129 -7.77 11.00 -18.68
CA THR A 129 -7.44 10.20 -17.50
C THR A 129 -6.92 11.08 -16.39
N ARG A 130 -7.49 10.93 -15.19
CA ARG A 130 -7.00 11.60 -13.99
C ARG A 130 -6.18 10.66 -13.13
N VAL A 131 -4.92 11.02 -12.90
CA VAL A 131 -3.97 10.22 -12.12
C VAL A 131 -3.86 10.74 -10.69
N PHE A 132 -4.04 9.84 -9.73
CA PHE A 132 -3.90 10.11 -8.31
C PHE A 132 -2.89 9.15 -7.68
N PHE A 133 -2.21 9.63 -6.64
CA PHE A 133 -1.44 8.77 -5.74
C PHE A 133 -1.84 9.02 -4.30
N THR A 134 -2.26 7.96 -3.60
CA THR A 134 -2.57 8.02 -2.18
C THR A 134 -1.32 7.78 -1.36
N SER A 135 -1.04 8.71 -0.45
CA SER A 135 0.12 8.62 0.43
C SER A 135 -0.01 7.46 1.43
N MET A 136 1.01 7.33 2.28
CA MET A 136 1.19 6.20 3.20
C MET A 136 0.02 6.07 4.19
N SER A 137 -0.57 4.87 4.26
CA SER A 137 -1.46 4.47 5.37
C SER A 137 -0.60 4.07 6.57
N PRO A 138 -0.73 4.72 7.74
CA PRO A 138 0.05 4.40 8.93
C PRO A 138 -0.42 3.10 9.60
N THR A 139 0.40 2.61 10.53
CA THR A 139 0.11 1.50 11.43
C THR A 139 0.17 1.97 12.88
N HIS A 140 -0.57 1.29 13.76
CA HIS A 140 -0.61 1.59 15.20
C HIS A 140 -0.23 0.36 16.03
N GLY A 141 0.96 -0.19 15.75
CA GLY A 141 1.46 -1.41 16.39
C GLY A 141 2.15 -1.19 17.75
N LYS A 142 2.45 0.05 18.12
CA LYS A 142 3.27 0.39 19.31
C LYS A 142 2.67 1.58 20.07
N SER A 143 2.01 1.32 21.19
CA SER A 143 1.36 2.38 21.97
C SER A 143 2.31 3.41 22.56
N GLN A 144 3.59 3.06 22.69
CA GLN A 144 4.63 3.96 23.17
C GLN A 144 4.79 5.18 22.26
N ASP A 145 4.48 5.04 20.97
CA ASP A 145 4.53 6.15 20.01
C ASP A 145 3.57 7.28 20.43
N TRP A 146 2.45 6.96 21.10
CA TRP A 146 1.45 7.93 21.56
C TRP A 146 1.32 8.00 23.08
N GLY A 147 2.38 7.62 23.81
CA GLY A 147 2.45 7.78 25.27
C GLY A 147 1.73 6.70 26.09
N GLY A 148 1.36 5.57 25.49
CA GLY A 148 0.78 4.43 26.20
C GLY A 148 1.75 3.84 27.24
N ALA A 149 1.24 3.55 28.43
CA ALA A 149 2.02 2.97 29.52
C ALA A 149 2.29 1.46 29.32
N GLY A 150 3.52 1.03 29.60
CA GLY A 150 3.91 -0.39 29.57
C GLY A 150 4.44 -0.89 28.23
N ASN A 151 4.94 -2.12 28.22
CA ASN A 151 5.46 -2.78 27.03
C ASN A 151 4.35 -3.56 26.32
N GLY A 152 4.35 -3.52 24.97
CA GLY A 152 3.48 -4.39 24.15
C GLY A 152 2.05 -3.90 23.90
N GLY A 153 1.71 -2.64 24.22
CA GLY A 153 0.44 -2.04 23.79
C GLY A 153 0.43 -1.72 22.29
N ASN A 154 -0.76 -1.72 21.69
CA ASN A 154 -1.02 -1.42 20.28
C ASN A 154 -2.44 -0.82 20.13
N CYS A 155 -3.01 -0.79 18.93
CA CYS A 155 -4.36 -0.29 18.67
C CYS A 155 -5.50 -1.00 19.42
N TYR A 156 -5.26 -2.15 20.06
CA TYR A 156 -6.30 -2.86 20.80
C TYR A 156 -6.80 -2.07 22.00
N GLY A 157 -8.11 -1.82 22.03
CA GLY A 157 -8.77 -1.07 23.10
C GLY A 157 -8.71 0.46 22.95
N GLU A 158 -8.04 0.95 21.90
CA GLU A 158 -8.01 2.37 21.57
C GLU A 158 -9.36 2.79 20.97
N THR A 159 -10.01 3.80 21.55
CA THR A 159 -11.35 4.26 21.14
C THR A 159 -11.42 5.77 20.88
N GLU A 160 -10.30 6.47 21.09
CA GLU A 160 -10.16 7.89 20.86
C GLU A 160 -8.94 8.17 19.98
N MET A 161 -8.99 9.27 19.24
CA MET A 161 -7.87 9.75 18.45
C MET A 161 -6.69 10.16 19.33
N ILE A 162 -5.51 10.25 18.74
CA ILE A 162 -4.35 10.88 19.37
C ILE A 162 -4.56 12.39 19.38
N GLY A 163 -4.53 12.98 20.58
CA GLY A 163 -4.73 14.42 20.80
C GLY A 163 -3.48 15.29 20.64
N ASP A 164 -2.28 14.70 20.57
CA ASP A 164 -1.04 15.45 20.38
C ASP A 164 -0.91 15.90 18.91
N PRO A 165 -1.01 17.20 18.58
CA PRO A 165 -0.90 17.68 17.21
C PRO A 165 0.50 17.46 16.59
N ALA A 166 1.54 17.27 17.42
CA ALA A 166 2.89 16.99 16.96
C ALA A 166 3.17 15.50 16.75
N TYR A 167 2.19 14.62 16.99
CA TYR A 167 2.35 13.17 16.91
C TYR A 167 2.89 12.72 15.56
N TRP A 168 3.84 11.78 15.62
CA TRP A 168 4.34 11.07 14.46
C TRP A 168 4.80 9.66 14.84
N GLY A 169 4.11 8.64 14.33
CA GLY A 169 4.40 7.24 14.60
C GLY A 169 5.74 6.78 14.01
N SER A 170 6.42 5.88 14.72
CA SER A 170 7.73 5.35 14.34
C SER A 170 7.70 4.52 13.05
N ASP A 171 6.58 3.85 12.78
CA ASP A 171 6.37 3.04 11.58
C ASP A 171 6.01 3.88 10.33
N SER A 172 5.80 5.21 10.49
CA SER A 172 5.58 6.15 9.39
C SER A 172 6.88 6.80 8.95
N ARG A 173 7.53 6.25 7.93
CA ARG A 173 8.87 6.69 7.49
C ARG A 173 8.84 8.01 6.72
N ARG A 174 9.19 9.11 7.39
CA ARG A 174 9.39 10.43 6.75
C ARG A 174 10.43 10.40 5.64
N SER A 175 11.42 9.52 5.73
CA SER A 175 12.45 9.34 4.71
C SER A 175 11.87 8.83 3.39
N VAL A 176 10.92 7.88 3.42
CA VAL A 176 10.20 7.40 2.23
C VAL A 176 9.32 8.52 1.66
N MET A 177 8.63 9.28 2.51
CA MET A 177 7.85 10.45 2.05
C MET A 177 8.72 11.50 1.36
N ARG A 178 9.94 11.75 1.90
CA ARG A 178 10.90 12.65 1.29
C ARG A 178 11.36 12.14 -0.07
N ALA A 179 11.67 10.85 -0.18
CA ALA A 179 12.06 10.25 -1.46
C ALA A 179 10.97 10.42 -2.55
N ILE A 180 9.69 10.27 -2.18
CA ILE A 180 8.57 10.54 -3.11
C ILE A 180 8.53 12.02 -3.51
N ARG A 181 8.64 12.92 -2.54
CA ARG A 181 8.68 14.36 -2.81
C ARG A 181 9.82 14.72 -3.75
N ASP A 182 11.02 14.22 -3.50
CA ASP A 182 12.19 14.49 -4.33
C ASP A 182 12.00 14.00 -5.77
N VAL A 183 11.29 12.87 -5.97
CA VAL A 183 10.92 12.40 -7.31
C VAL A 183 9.86 13.30 -7.96
N LEU A 184 8.81 13.71 -7.23
CA LEU A 184 7.77 14.59 -7.75
C LEU A 184 8.31 15.99 -8.10
N ASP A 185 9.21 16.53 -7.30
CA ASP A 185 9.83 17.84 -7.51
C ASP A 185 10.91 17.80 -8.62
N GLY A 186 11.33 16.60 -9.04
CA GLY A 186 12.36 16.34 -10.05
C GLY A 186 11.83 15.57 -11.27
N ASP A 187 12.15 14.27 -11.36
CA ASP A 187 11.86 13.39 -12.51
C ASP A 187 10.37 13.28 -12.87
N GLY A 188 9.49 13.63 -11.94
CA GLY A 188 8.04 13.56 -12.05
C GLY A 188 7.33 14.90 -12.24
N ALA A 189 8.07 16.02 -12.30
CA ALA A 189 7.49 17.37 -12.25
C ALA A 189 6.57 17.68 -13.44
N ASP A 190 6.72 16.97 -14.55
CA ASP A 190 5.92 17.09 -15.77
C ASP A 190 4.69 16.17 -15.80
N VAL A 191 4.56 15.21 -14.87
CA VAL A 191 3.45 14.25 -14.85
C VAL A 191 2.25 14.86 -14.10
N PRO A 192 1.08 15.04 -14.75
CA PRO A 192 -0.13 15.56 -14.09
C PRO A 192 -0.71 14.57 -13.07
N LEU A 193 -0.17 14.58 -11.85
CA LEU A 193 -0.56 13.69 -10.76
C LEU A 193 -1.10 14.49 -9.57
N THR A 194 -2.26 14.07 -9.06
CA THR A 194 -2.82 14.61 -7.81
C THR A 194 -2.41 13.73 -6.62
N PHE A 195 -1.62 14.30 -5.71
CA PHE A 195 -1.17 13.58 -4.52
C PHE A 195 -2.18 13.71 -3.37
N LEU A 196 -2.82 12.60 -2.97
CA LEU A 196 -3.73 12.53 -1.83
C LEU A 196 -2.93 12.29 -0.55
N ASN A 197 -2.56 13.37 0.13
CA ASN A 197 -1.79 13.30 1.38
C ASN A 197 -2.70 12.94 2.57
N VAL A 198 -2.88 11.64 2.80
CA VAL A 198 -3.71 11.08 3.88
C VAL A 198 -2.91 10.68 5.12
N THR A 199 -1.58 10.75 5.07
CA THR A 199 -0.73 10.12 6.11
C THR A 199 -0.92 10.76 7.48
N GLN A 200 -0.79 12.09 7.58
CA GLN A 200 -0.84 12.77 8.88
C GLN A 200 -2.24 12.73 9.51
N LEU A 201 -3.30 12.95 8.74
CA LEU A 201 -4.68 12.83 9.26
C LEU A 201 -4.95 11.39 9.75
N SER A 202 -4.36 10.39 9.09
CA SER A 202 -4.53 8.98 9.45
C SER A 202 -3.71 8.59 10.67
N LEU A 203 -2.59 9.26 10.93
CA LEU A 203 -1.75 9.03 12.09
C LEU A 203 -2.50 9.32 13.39
N TYR A 204 -3.45 10.25 13.41
CA TYR A 204 -4.21 10.50 14.64
C TYR A 204 -5.22 9.39 14.96
N ARG A 205 -5.49 8.46 14.02
CA ARG A 205 -6.64 7.55 14.06
C ARG A 205 -6.34 6.17 14.62
N LYS A 206 -5.63 6.09 15.75
CA LYS A 206 -5.37 4.80 16.44
C LYS A 206 -6.63 4.02 16.80
N ASP A 207 -7.78 4.70 16.90
CA ASP A 207 -9.11 4.19 17.19
C ASP A 207 -9.79 3.46 16.02
N ALA A 208 -9.34 3.67 14.78
CA ALA A 208 -10.10 3.29 13.58
C ALA A 208 -9.72 1.92 12.99
N HIS A 209 -8.79 1.20 13.61
CA HIS A 209 -8.33 -0.09 13.12
C HIS A 209 -9.32 -1.22 13.36
N THR A 210 -9.27 -2.24 12.49
CA THR A 210 -10.07 -3.46 12.67
C THR A 210 -9.76 -4.20 13.96
N SER A 211 -8.52 -4.07 14.48
CA SER A 211 -8.09 -4.71 15.72
C SER A 211 -8.36 -6.21 15.66
N VAL A 212 -9.17 -6.75 16.58
CA VAL A 212 -9.54 -8.18 16.62
C VAL A 212 -10.80 -8.51 15.82
N TYR A 213 -11.50 -7.49 15.31
CA TYR A 213 -12.83 -7.60 14.70
C TYR A 213 -12.82 -7.87 13.19
N LYS A 214 -11.66 -8.21 12.61
CA LYS A 214 -11.57 -8.71 11.24
C LYS A 214 -11.78 -10.23 11.17
N LYS A 215 -12.05 -10.72 9.96
CA LYS A 215 -12.09 -12.17 9.70
C LYS A 215 -10.73 -12.81 10.01
N GLN A 216 -10.71 -13.71 10.99
CA GLN A 216 -9.57 -14.56 11.31
C GLN A 216 -9.61 -15.82 10.45
N TRP A 217 -8.75 -15.89 9.43
CA TRP A 217 -8.67 -17.05 8.53
C TRP A 217 -8.16 -18.32 9.23
N THR A 218 -7.36 -18.13 10.27
CA THR A 218 -6.95 -19.17 11.20
C THR A 218 -7.54 -18.81 12.57
N PRO A 219 -8.29 -19.71 13.22
CA PRO A 219 -8.81 -19.44 14.56
C PRO A 219 -7.68 -19.07 15.53
N PRO A 220 -7.86 -18.05 16.39
CA PRO A 220 -6.86 -17.71 17.40
C PRO A 220 -6.64 -18.87 18.38
N THR A 221 -5.39 -19.05 18.84
CA THR A 221 -5.06 -20.04 19.87
C THR A 221 -5.60 -19.60 21.24
N PRO A 222 -5.70 -20.50 22.25
CA PRO A 222 -6.07 -20.11 23.61
C PRO A 222 -5.19 -18.98 24.19
N GLU A 223 -3.89 -18.98 23.88
CA GLU A 223 -2.95 -17.95 24.32
C GLU A 223 -3.25 -16.60 23.66
N GLN A 224 -3.59 -16.61 22.36
CA GLN A 224 -4.00 -15.40 21.64
C GLN A 224 -5.34 -14.88 22.19
N LEU A 225 -6.30 -15.75 22.48
CA LEU A 225 -7.58 -15.35 23.09
C LEU A 225 -7.38 -14.75 24.49
N ALA A 226 -6.40 -15.25 25.25
CA ALA A 226 -6.05 -14.70 26.56
C ALA A 226 -5.36 -13.33 26.47
N ASP A 227 -4.67 -13.03 25.36
CA ASP A 227 -4.07 -11.72 25.09
C ASP A 227 -4.43 -11.20 23.69
N PRO A 228 -5.58 -10.52 23.53
CA PRO A 228 -6.03 -10.06 22.22
C PRO A 228 -5.09 -9.08 21.50
N ARG A 229 -4.18 -8.43 22.25
CA ARG A 229 -3.14 -7.59 21.65
C ARG A 229 -2.21 -8.39 20.74
N SER A 230 -2.01 -9.68 20.99
CA SER A 230 -1.07 -10.52 20.23
C SER A 230 -1.52 -10.79 18.79
N TYR A 231 -2.81 -10.59 18.47
CA TYR A 231 -3.37 -10.84 17.14
C TYR A 231 -4.21 -9.67 16.61
N ALA A 232 -4.18 -8.52 17.30
CA ALA A 232 -4.82 -7.31 16.85
C ALA A 232 -4.21 -6.82 15.53
N ASP A 233 -5.07 -6.55 14.56
CA ASP A 233 -4.69 -5.93 13.30
C ASP A 233 -4.70 -4.41 13.43
N CYS A 234 -3.51 -3.84 13.51
CA CYS A 234 -3.27 -2.40 13.56
C CYS A 234 -2.75 -1.84 12.24
N VAL A 235 -3.20 -2.44 11.13
CA VAL A 235 -2.86 -2.07 9.76
C VAL A 235 -4.12 -1.70 8.99
N HIS A 236 -5.13 -2.57 9.03
CA HIS A 236 -6.38 -2.39 8.28
C HIS A 236 -7.41 -1.61 9.09
N TRP A 237 -8.32 -0.95 8.39
CA TRP A 237 -9.28 0.00 8.93
C TRP A 237 -10.69 -0.58 8.93
N CYS A 238 -11.50 -0.19 9.91
CA CYS A 238 -12.93 -0.46 9.90
C CYS A 238 -13.64 0.30 8.76
N LEU A 239 -14.74 -0.27 8.27
CA LEU A 239 -15.70 0.38 7.38
C LEU A 239 -17.10 0.32 8.01
N PRO A 240 -17.86 1.43 8.09
CA PRO A 240 -17.43 2.80 7.80
C PRO A 240 -16.32 3.27 8.74
N GLY A 241 -15.52 4.25 8.31
CA GLY A 241 -14.36 4.71 9.07
C GLY A 241 -13.41 5.63 8.31
N LEU A 242 -12.12 5.56 8.65
CA LEU A 242 -11.09 6.46 8.12
C LEU A 242 -10.99 6.45 6.58
N GLN A 243 -11.22 5.31 5.94
CA GLN A 243 -11.14 5.20 4.49
C GLN A 243 -12.25 6.00 3.78
N ASP A 244 -13.37 6.28 4.46
CA ASP A 244 -14.41 7.16 3.92
C ASP A 244 -13.87 8.59 3.77
N THR A 245 -13.10 9.09 4.75
CA THR A 245 -12.42 10.40 4.66
C THR A 245 -11.44 10.46 3.48
N TRP A 246 -10.72 9.36 3.18
CA TRP A 246 -9.83 9.32 2.02
C TRP A 246 -10.63 9.43 0.71
N ASN A 247 -11.77 8.75 0.64
CA ASN A 247 -12.68 8.83 -0.50
C ASN A 247 -13.35 10.20 -0.63
N GLU A 248 -13.64 10.89 0.48
CA GLU A 248 -14.10 12.28 0.46
C GLU A 248 -13.03 13.23 -0.12
N LEU A 249 -11.76 13.03 0.22
CA LEU A 249 -10.64 13.80 -0.36
C LEU A 249 -10.47 13.51 -1.85
N LEU A 250 -10.57 12.24 -2.26
CA LEU A 250 -10.58 11.85 -3.67
C LEU A 250 -11.74 12.52 -4.40
N TYR A 251 -12.96 12.40 -3.88
CA TYR A 251 -14.17 13.02 -4.44
C TYR A 251 -14.00 14.53 -4.60
N ALA A 252 -13.53 15.21 -3.56
CA ALA A 252 -13.30 16.66 -3.60
C ALA A 252 -12.30 17.03 -4.70
N LYS A 253 -11.17 16.32 -4.81
CA LYS A 253 -10.19 16.57 -5.88
C LYS A 253 -10.69 16.17 -7.26
N LEU A 254 -11.54 15.17 -7.36
CA LEU A 254 -12.08 14.67 -8.62
C LEU A 254 -13.13 15.61 -9.22
N PHE A 255 -13.95 16.27 -8.41
CA PHE A 255 -15.03 17.13 -8.92
C PHE A 255 -14.81 18.63 -8.70
N TYR A 256 -13.87 18.99 -7.83
CA TYR A 256 -13.51 20.39 -7.52
C TYR A 256 -11.98 20.58 -7.57
N PRO A 257 -11.35 20.36 -8.75
CA PRO A 257 -9.90 20.40 -8.93
C PRO A 257 -9.28 21.80 -8.75
#